data_AF-A0A6J0B7D9-F1
#
_entry.id   AF-A0A6J0B7D9-F1
#
_cell.length_a   1.000
_cell.length_b   1.000
_cell.length_c   1.000
_cell.angle_alpha   90.00
_cell.angle_beta   90.00
_cell.angle_gamma   90.00
#
_symmetry.space_group_name_H-M   'P 1'
#
loop_
_entity.id
_entity.type
_entity.pdbx_description
1 polymer ?
#
loop_
_entity_poly.entity_id
_entity_poly.type
_entity_poly.pdbx_seq_one_letter_code
_entity_poly.pdbx_strand_id
1 'polypeptide(L)'
;MATHLGRRFPAFIGVPFAEPPIGDLRFKQAVPPGPWNGTLDASRMPNACIQNEEKLIGDEDCLYLNVYTPQVPSSQNATLLPVMVYIYGGQFRFGTSTPDRWSPEFLLNKDVVLVVPNYRFGILGFLSTGDEVSPGNNSLKDIVEALRWIQRNIKYFGGDPNKVTLFGGSSGAACVSLLTLSPLTKGLFHQFMTHSTPLLYPPVPEPYTVAATRATKLGEYLGCPTNTSTTLVNCLRTFNGSYLYETDVLLKDERTSRFIVWYPVVEPDVEGALFTDTPGNIIANGKQHDLPWVALVAKEEGIVVTAGKYGWIDVK
;
A
#
# COMPACT_ATOMS: atom_id res chain seq x y z
N MET A 1 11.59 6.86 -21.10
CA MET A 1 11.41 8.26 -20.62
C MET A 1 12.78 8.96 -20.58
N ALA A 2 12.85 10.22 -20.14
CA ALA A 2 14.10 10.95 -19.96
C ALA A 2 14.11 11.66 -18.60
N THR A 3 15.27 11.73 -17.94
CA THR A 3 15.40 12.41 -16.65
C THR A 3 15.34 13.92 -16.81
N HIS A 4 15.25 14.63 -15.69
CA HIS A 4 15.29 16.09 -15.68
C HIS A 4 16.56 16.66 -16.33
N LEU A 5 17.69 15.94 -16.27
CA LEU A 5 18.95 16.31 -16.92
C LEU A 5 19.15 15.68 -18.31
N GLY A 6 18.11 15.08 -18.89
CA GLY A 6 18.12 14.55 -20.27
C GLY A 6 18.68 13.13 -20.42
N ARG A 7 18.99 12.40 -19.35
CA ARG A 7 19.40 10.99 -19.44
C ARG A 7 18.20 10.14 -19.86
N ARG A 8 18.31 9.37 -20.94
CA ARG A 8 17.25 8.42 -21.34
C ARG A 8 17.27 7.18 -20.46
N PHE A 9 16.08 6.68 -20.09
CA PHE A 9 15.95 5.47 -19.27
C PHE A 9 14.70 4.64 -19.65
N PRO A 10 14.78 3.30 -19.57
CA PRO A 10 13.61 2.41 -19.68
C PRO A 10 12.60 2.55 -18.54
N ALA A 11 11.32 2.43 -18.88
CA ALA A 11 10.21 2.39 -17.94
C ALA A 11 9.32 1.19 -18.29
N PHE A 12 8.98 0.40 -17.28
CA PHE A 12 8.07 -0.74 -17.37
C PHE A 12 6.88 -0.42 -16.48
N ILE A 13 5.73 -0.15 -17.09
CA ILE A 13 4.53 0.37 -16.44
C ILE A 13 3.48 -0.72 -16.43
N GLY A 14 2.78 -0.89 -15.31
CA GLY A 14 1.67 -1.82 -15.21
C GLY A 14 2.08 -3.29 -15.17
N VAL A 15 3.19 -3.62 -14.49
CA VAL A 15 3.63 -5.01 -14.33
C VAL A 15 2.85 -5.65 -13.17
N PRO A 16 2.11 -6.75 -13.37
CA PRO A 16 1.34 -7.38 -12.31
C PRO A 16 2.29 -8.01 -11.28
N PHE A 17 2.05 -7.75 -10.00
CA PHE A 17 2.79 -8.39 -8.91
C PHE A 17 1.92 -9.33 -8.07
N ALA A 18 0.60 -9.36 -8.33
CA ALA A 18 -0.35 -10.27 -7.73
C ALA A 18 -1.51 -10.57 -8.69
N GLU A 19 -2.25 -11.64 -8.42
CA GLU A 19 -3.56 -11.92 -9.03
C GLU A 19 -4.56 -10.79 -8.72
N PRO A 20 -5.48 -10.48 -9.65
CA PRO A 20 -6.55 -9.53 -9.40
C PRO A 20 -7.36 -9.93 -8.15
N PRO A 21 -7.51 -9.06 -7.14
CA PRO A 21 -8.19 -9.35 -5.88
C PRO A 21 -9.73 -9.30 -6.01
N ILE A 22 -10.28 -9.96 -7.03
CA ILE A 22 -11.70 -10.01 -7.37
C ILE A 22 -12.35 -11.32 -6.95
N GLY A 23 -13.68 -11.34 -6.89
CA GLY A 23 -14.45 -12.53 -6.52
C GLY A 23 -14.02 -13.10 -5.17
N ASP A 24 -13.60 -14.36 -5.15
CA ASP A 24 -13.16 -15.04 -3.94
C ASP A 24 -11.83 -14.52 -3.37
N LEU A 25 -11.05 -13.78 -4.15
CA LEU A 25 -9.81 -13.12 -3.70
C LEU A 25 -10.08 -11.76 -3.05
N ARG A 26 -11.30 -11.21 -3.20
CA ARG A 26 -11.68 -9.98 -2.49
C ARG A 26 -11.62 -10.22 -0.99
N PHE A 27 -11.01 -9.25 -0.28
CA PHE A 27 -10.70 -9.29 1.16
C PHE A 27 -9.71 -10.36 1.61
N LYS A 28 -9.00 -11.02 0.68
CA LYS A 28 -7.90 -11.92 1.02
C LYS A 28 -6.54 -11.27 0.76
N GLN A 29 -5.51 -11.87 1.35
CA GLN A 29 -4.12 -11.54 1.06
C GLN A 29 -3.82 -11.69 -0.44
N ALA A 30 -3.00 -10.78 -0.98
CA ALA A 30 -2.54 -10.87 -2.36
C ALA A 30 -1.82 -12.20 -2.63
N VAL A 31 -2.11 -12.80 -3.78
CA VAL A 31 -1.51 -14.05 -4.24
C VAL A 31 -0.60 -13.71 -5.43
N PRO A 32 0.62 -14.28 -5.54
CA PRO A 32 1.48 -14.05 -6.70
C PRO A 32 0.75 -14.35 -8.02
N PRO A 33 1.00 -13.60 -9.11
CA PRO A 33 0.32 -13.79 -10.37
C PRO A 33 0.77 -15.12 -11.00
N GLY A 34 -0.16 -15.80 -11.63
CA GLY A 34 0.11 -16.95 -12.47
C GLY A 34 1.00 -16.60 -13.66
N PRO A 35 1.69 -17.60 -14.25
CA PRO A 35 2.45 -17.38 -15.46
C PRO A 35 1.53 -17.04 -16.64
N TRP A 36 2.01 -16.20 -17.55
CA TRP A 36 1.33 -15.91 -18.82
C TRP A 36 2.22 -16.29 -20.01
N ASN A 37 1.60 -16.53 -21.15
CA ASN A 37 2.30 -16.78 -22.42
C ASN A 37 2.52 -15.48 -23.20
N GLY A 38 3.66 -15.37 -23.86
CA GLY A 38 4.01 -14.20 -24.66
C GLY A 38 4.58 -13.04 -23.85
N THR A 39 4.60 -11.85 -24.47
CA THR A 39 5.18 -10.64 -23.88
C THR A 39 4.06 -9.72 -23.40
N LEU A 40 4.14 -9.30 -22.14
CA LEU A 40 3.24 -8.28 -21.58
C LEU A 40 3.60 -6.90 -22.14
N ASP A 41 2.60 -6.16 -22.62
CA ASP A 41 2.76 -4.75 -23.00
C ASP A 41 2.83 -3.87 -21.74
N ALA A 42 4.05 -3.72 -21.21
CA ALA A 42 4.35 -2.88 -20.03
C ALA A 42 4.60 -1.40 -20.39
N SER A 43 3.89 -0.88 -21.40
CA SER A 43 3.93 0.55 -21.77
C SER A 43 2.66 1.31 -21.38
N ARG A 44 1.62 0.59 -20.94
CA ARG A 44 0.29 1.14 -20.64
C ARG A 44 0.10 1.35 -19.15
N MET A 45 -0.60 2.42 -18.82
CA MET A 45 -0.97 2.72 -17.43
C MET A 45 -1.92 1.64 -16.91
N PRO A 46 -1.62 1.01 -15.76
CA PRO A 46 -2.56 0.07 -15.14
C PRO A 46 -3.75 0.82 -14.55
N ASN A 47 -4.79 0.08 -14.20
CA ASN A 47 -5.88 0.64 -13.42
C ASN A 47 -5.37 1.11 -12.05
N ALA A 48 -5.86 2.28 -11.61
CA ALA A 48 -5.76 2.66 -10.20
C ALA A 48 -6.66 1.75 -9.35
N CYS A 49 -6.29 1.50 -8.10
CA CYS A 49 -7.20 0.82 -7.17
C CYS A 49 -8.43 1.70 -6.89
N ILE A 50 -9.58 1.07 -6.64
CA ILE A 50 -10.82 1.77 -6.27
C ILE A 50 -10.55 2.76 -5.13
N GLN A 51 -10.89 4.03 -5.37
CA GLN A 51 -10.61 5.13 -4.46
C GLN A 51 -11.49 6.35 -4.72
N ASN A 52 -11.55 7.26 -3.74
CA ASN A 52 -12.25 8.53 -3.85
C ASN A 52 -11.49 9.66 -3.12
N GLU A 53 -10.78 10.49 -3.89
CA GLU A 53 -10.17 11.77 -3.45
C GLU A 53 -11.17 12.92 -3.71
N GLU A 54 -11.55 13.11 -4.98
CA GLU A 54 -12.58 14.05 -5.43
C GLU A 54 -13.75 13.37 -6.17
N LYS A 55 -13.46 12.27 -6.84
CA LYS A 55 -14.41 11.44 -7.57
C LYS A 55 -14.03 9.97 -7.42
N LEU A 56 -15.03 9.10 -7.42
CA LEU A 56 -14.85 7.66 -7.40
C LEU A 56 -14.25 7.18 -8.72
N ILE A 57 -13.08 6.55 -8.65
CA ILE A 57 -12.34 5.99 -9.79
C ILE A 57 -11.75 4.63 -9.43
N GLY A 58 -11.17 3.97 -10.44
CA GLY A 58 -10.35 2.77 -10.27
C GLY A 58 -11.10 1.47 -10.49
N ASP A 59 -10.35 0.38 -10.37
CA ASP A 59 -10.81 -1.00 -10.54
C ASP A 59 -10.25 -1.86 -9.38
N GLU A 60 -10.84 -3.03 -9.14
CA GLU A 60 -10.30 -3.99 -8.18
C GLU A 60 -9.09 -4.72 -8.75
N ASP A 61 -9.04 -4.95 -10.06
CA ASP A 61 -7.84 -5.39 -10.75
C ASP A 61 -6.85 -4.22 -10.85
N CYS A 62 -6.07 -4.03 -9.78
CA CYS A 62 -5.19 -2.86 -9.62
C CYS A 62 -3.79 -3.18 -9.05
N LEU A 63 -3.48 -4.45 -8.76
CA LEU A 63 -2.23 -4.86 -8.11
C LEU A 63 -1.04 -4.96 -9.09
N TYR A 64 -0.68 -3.79 -9.60
CA TYR A 64 0.41 -3.55 -10.54
C TYR A 64 1.50 -2.68 -9.94
N LEU A 65 2.71 -2.79 -10.48
CA LEU A 65 3.83 -1.91 -10.13
C LEU A 65 4.52 -1.36 -11.38
N ASN A 66 5.20 -0.24 -11.18
CA ASN A 66 6.00 0.41 -12.21
C ASN A 66 7.48 0.28 -11.83
N VAL A 67 8.33 -0.10 -12.79
CA VAL A 67 9.79 -0.18 -12.63
C VAL A 67 10.46 0.81 -13.56
N TYR A 68 11.28 1.69 -12.99
CA TYR A 68 12.11 2.65 -13.71
C TYR A 68 13.57 2.32 -13.43
N THR A 69 14.35 2.07 -14.48
CA THR A 69 15.74 1.65 -14.34
C THR A 69 16.63 2.46 -15.26
N PRO A 70 17.86 2.84 -14.87
CA PRO A 70 18.74 3.59 -15.75
C PRO A 70 19.18 2.78 -16.96
N GLN A 71 19.27 1.45 -16.82
CA GLN A 71 19.60 0.52 -17.90
C GLN A 71 19.15 -0.91 -17.56
N VAL A 72 18.69 -1.64 -18.56
CA VAL A 72 18.42 -3.08 -18.44
C VAL A 72 19.75 -3.84 -18.53
N PRO A 73 20.01 -4.85 -17.69
CA PRO A 73 21.22 -5.68 -17.76
C PRO A 73 21.43 -6.29 -19.13
N SER A 74 22.63 -6.13 -19.70
CA SER A 74 23.03 -6.75 -20.97
C SER A 74 23.63 -8.16 -20.80
N SER A 75 23.95 -8.56 -19.56
CA SER A 75 24.48 -9.89 -19.24
C SER A 75 24.13 -10.28 -17.80
N GLN A 76 24.25 -11.57 -17.47
CA GLN A 76 23.99 -12.09 -16.13
C GLN A 76 24.99 -11.57 -15.07
N ASN A 77 26.17 -11.10 -15.49
CA ASN A 77 27.22 -10.58 -14.61
C ASN A 77 27.19 -9.05 -14.50
N ALA A 78 26.14 -8.39 -14.97
CA ALA A 78 26.02 -6.94 -14.87
C ALA A 78 26.00 -6.50 -13.39
N THR A 79 26.70 -5.41 -13.08
CA THR A 79 26.63 -4.79 -11.75
C THR A 79 25.21 -4.35 -11.47
N LEU A 80 24.63 -4.88 -10.39
CA LEU A 80 23.29 -4.54 -9.94
C LEU A 80 23.29 -3.23 -9.13
N LEU A 81 22.24 -2.44 -9.31
CA LEU A 81 22.07 -1.12 -8.71
C LEU A 81 21.20 -1.17 -7.45
N PRO A 82 21.37 -0.23 -6.50
CA PRO A 82 20.44 -0.08 -5.38
C PRO A 82 19.00 0.11 -5.88
N VAL A 83 18.06 -0.49 -5.14
CA VAL A 83 16.62 -0.43 -5.46
C VAL A 83 15.94 0.49 -4.44
N MET A 84 15.18 1.46 -4.92
CA MET A 84 14.32 2.31 -4.10
C MET A 84 12.87 1.95 -4.37
N VAL A 85 12.10 1.66 -3.32
CA VAL A 85 10.68 1.28 -3.41
C VAL A 85 9.85 2.36 -2.76
N TYR A 86 9.07 3.09 -3.55
CA TYR A 86 8.27 4.20 -3.06
C TYR A 86 6.84 3.78 -2.74
N ILE A 87 6.43 3.97 -1.50
CA ILE A 87 5.05 3.79 -1.03
C ILE A 87 4.43 5.19 -0.90
N TYR A 88 3.54 5.51 -1.81
CA TYR A 88 2.87 6.80 -1.84
C TYR A 88 1.91 6.99 -0.64
N GLY A 89 1.54 8.23 -0.36
CA GLY A 89 0.53 8.56 0.65
C GLY A 89 -0.87 8.73 0.07
N GLY A 90 -1.84 8.99 0.93
CA GLY A 90 -3.23 9.28 0.56
C GLY A 90 -4.26 8.81 1.59
N GLN A 91 -3.91 8.90 2.87
CA GLN A 91 -4.80 8.62 4.01
C GLN A 91 -5.45 7.22 3.97
N PHE A 92 -4.78 6.25 3.36
CA PHE A 92 -5.31 4.89 3.14
C PHE A 92 -6.59 4.84 2.28
N ARG A 93 -6.90 5.92 1.55
CA ARG A 93 -8.15 6.14 0.81
C ARG A 93 -7.98 6.46 -0.68
N PHE A 94 -6.80 6.89 -1.07
CA PHE A 94 -6.50 7.24 -2.45
C PHE A 94 -4.99 7.26 -2.65
N GLY A 95 -4.59 7.48 -3.89
CA GLY A 95 -3.22 7.49 -4.33
C GLY A 95 -3.02 6.59 -5.55
N THR A 96 -1.91 6.81 -6.23
CA THR A 96 -1.62 6.17 -7.51
C THR A 96 -0.11 5.99 -7.64
N SER A 97 0.33 4.97 -8.38
CA SER A 97 1.74 4.76 -8.76
C SER A 97 2.13 5.49 -10.06
N THR A 98 1.22 6.27 -10.65
CA THR A 98 1.40 6.87 -11.97
C THR A 98 2.52 7.94 -11.98
N PRO A 99 3.31 8.05 -13.07
CA PRO A 99 4.46 8.95 -13.15
C PRO A 99 4.09 10.43 -13.23
N ASP A 100 2.85 10.79 -13.58
CA ASP A 100 2.35 12.16 -13.52
C ASP A 100 2.27 12.68 -12.08
N ARG A 101 1.95 11.80 -11.11
CA ARG A 101 1.97 12.12 -9.68
C ARG A 101 3.34 11.87 -9.05
N TRP A 102 4.03 10.80 -9.45
CA TRP A 102 5.31 10.39 -8.89
C TRP A 102 6.37 10.21 -9.98
N SER A 103 6.84 11.33 -10.50
CA SER A 103 7.80 11.33 -11.60
C SER A 103 9.16 10.72 -11.18
N PRO A 104 9.69 9.73 -11.92
CA PRO A 104 11.02 9.17 -11.68
C PRO A 104 12.16 10.12 -12.12
N GLU A 105 11.86 11.21 -12.82
CA GLU A 105 12.84 11.98 -13.60
C GLU A 105 13.95 12.62 -12.79
N PHE A 106 13.71 12.97 -11.52
CA PHE A 106 14.74 13.52 -10.65
C PHE A 106 15.61 12.43 -10.02
N LEU A 107 15.00 11.35 -9.53
CA LEU A 107 15.71 10.24 -8.89
C LEU A 107 16.62 9.51 -9.87
N LEU A 108 16.17 9.30 -11.11
CA LEU A 108 16.91 8.55 -12.14
C LEU A 108 18.08 9.33 -12.76
N ASN A 109 18.31 10.58 -12.33
CA ASN A 109 19.62 11.23 -12.53
C ASN A 109 20.74 10.49 -11.77
N LYS A 110 20.39 9.67 -10.77
CA LYS A 110 21.29 8.77 -10.04
C LYS A 110 21.13 7.32 -10.55
N ASP A 111 22.15 6.50 -10.32
CA ASP A 111 22.15 5.09 -10.69
C ASP A 111 21.38 4.24 -9.66
N VAL A 112 20.05 4.37 -9.69
CA VAL A 112 19.12 3.63 -8.83
C VAL A 112 17.97 3.07 -9.65
N VAL A 113 17.47 1.90 -9.27
CA VAL A 113 16.20 1.36 -9.79
C VAL A 113 15.07 1.83 -8.89
N LEU A 114 14.06 2.49 -9.44
CA LEU A 114 12.86 2.91 -8.71
C LEU A 114 11.71 1.95 -9.00
N VAL A 115 11.04 1.49 -7.95
CA VAL A 115 9.80 0.70 -8.03
C VAL A 115 8.69 1.43 -7.30
N VAL A 116 7.51 1.53 -7.93
CA VAL A 116 6.32 2.15 -7.33
C VAL A 116 5.13 1.20 -7.50
N PRO A 117 4.75 0.45 -6.44
CA PRO A 117 3.59 -0.45 -6.48
C PRO A 117 2.28 0.25 -6.13
N ASN A 118 1.18 -0.17 -6.77
CA ASN A 118 -0.17 0.06 -6.26
C ASN A 118 -0.47 -0.86 -5.07
N TYR A 119 -1.46 -0.50 -4.26
CA TYR A 119 -1.98 -1.32 -3.17
C TYR A 119 -3.42 -0.88 -2.82
N ARG A 120 -4.23 -1.79 -2.26
CA ARG A 120 -5.67 -1.55 -2.01
C ARG A 120 -5.93 -0.51 -0.92
N PHE A 121 -7.10 0.13 -0.98
CA PHE A 121 -7.59 1.15 -0.04
C PHE A 121 -8.92 0.79 0.61
N GLY A 122 -9.31 1.59 1.62
CA GLY A 122 -10.64 1.53 2.23
C GLY A 122 -11.04 0.12 2.66
N ILE A 123 -12.33 -0.19 2.54
CA ILE A 123 -12.85 -1.53 2.89
C ILE A 123 -12.15 -2.67 2.12
N LEU A 124 -11.78 -2.45 0.86
CA LEU A 124 -11.16 -3.48 0.01
C LEU A 124 -9.75 -3.85 0.49
N GLY A 125 -9.04 -2.91 1.12
CA GLY A 125 -7.70 -3.10 1.66
C GLY A 125 -7.65 -3.40 3.16
N PHE A 126 -8.69 -3.08 3.93
CA PHE A 126 -8.60 -3.05 5.39
C PHE A 126 -9.78 -3.71 6.12
N LEU A 127 -10.74 -4.33 5.43
CA LEU A 127 -11.79 -5.11 6.09
C LEU A 127 -11.18 -6.13 7.07
N SER A 128 -11.63 -6.11 8.32
CA SER A 128 -11.29 -7.12 9.31
C SER A 128 -12.56 -7.67 9.97
N THR A 129 -12.69 -8.99 10.04
CA THR A 129 -13.71 -9.72 10.79
C THR A 129 -13.21 -10.24 12.13
N GLY A 130 -11.92 -10.00 12.46
CA GLY A 130 -11.32 -10.42 13.72
C GLY A 130 -10.96 -11.91 13.79
N ASP A 131 -10.97 -12.61 12.66
CA ASP A 131 -10.64 -14.03 12.52
C ASP A 131 -9.97 -14.31 11.17
N GLU A 132 -9.72 -15.59 10.87
CA GLU A 132 -9.04 -16.03 9.65
C GLU A 132 -9.79 -15.71 8.33
N VAL A 133 -11.08 -15.37 8.38
CA VAL A 133 -11.87 -15.12 7.16
C VAL A 133 -11.44 -13.83 6.48
N SER A 134 -11.17 -12.79 7.28
CA SER A 134 -10.58 -11.54 6.85
C SER A 134 -9.85 -10.92 8.05
N PRO A 135 -8.58 -11.25 8.31
CA PRO A 135 -7.88 -10.77 9.50
C PRO A 135 -7.57 -9.27 9.45
N GLY A 136 -7.53 -8.67 8.25
CA GLY A 136 -7.23 -7.27 8.03
C GLY A 136 -5.90 -7.03 7.31
N ASN A 137 -5.56 -5.74 7.15
CA ASN A 137 -4.29 -5.24 6.59
C ASN A 137 -3.93 -5.75 5.19
N ASN A 138 -4.90 -6.15 4.38
CA ASN A 138 -4.65 -6.58 3.00
C ASN A 138 -3.89 -5.53 2.17
N SER A 139 -4.15 -4.25 2.40
CA SER A 139 -3.39 -3.12 1.82
C SER A 139 -1.88 -3.21 2.09
N LEU A 140 -1.49 -3.48 3.35
CA LEU A 140 -0.08 -3.64 3.72
C LEU A 140 0.48 -4.96 3.19
N LYS A 141 -0.33 -6.02 3.18
CA LYS A 141 0.03 -7.32 2.61
C LYS A 141 0.22 -7.27 1.08
N ASP A 142 -0.46 -6.36 0.39
CA ASP A 142 -0.20 -6.07 -1.04
C ASP A 142 1.23 -5.52 -1.21
N ILE A 143 1.65 -4.59 -0.35
CA ILE A 143 3.03 -4.08 -0.35
C ILE A 143 4.03 -5.19 -0.02
N VAL A 144 3.71 -6.09 0.91
CA VAL A 144 4.53 -7.28 1.19
C VAL A 144 4.68 -8.15 -0.06
N GLU A 145 3.62 -8.40 -0.82
CA GLU A 145 3.72 -9.19 -2.05
C GLU A 145 4.49 -8.46 -3.15
N ALA A 146 4.33 -7.14 -3.29
CA ALA A 146 5.17 -6.34 -4.17
C ALA A 146 6.67 -6.44 -3.78
N LEU A 147 7.00 -6.37 -2.49
CA LEU A 147 8.37 -6.55 -2.00
C LEU A 147 8.90 -7.96 -2.30
N ARG A 148 8.08 -9.00 -2.14
CA ARG A 148 8.45 -10.38 -2.53
C ARG A 148 8.66 -10.50 -4.03
N TRP A 149 7.83 -9.84 -4.83
CA TRP A 149 8.02 -9.75 -6.28
C TRP A 149 9.36 -9.09 -6.62
N ILE A 150 9.72 -8.00 -5.93
CA ILE A 150 11.00 -7.30 -6.11
C ILE A 150 12.16 -8.24 -5.80
N GLN A 151 12.11 -8.95 -4.66
CA GLN A 151 13.15 -9.93 -4.29
C GLN A 151 13.37 -11.01 -5.37
N ARG A 152 12.29 -11.48 -6.01
CA ARG A 152 12.38 -12.51 -7.06
C ARG A 152 12.85 -11.96 -8.41
N ASN A 153 12.46 -10.73 -8.76
CA ASN A 153 12.47 -10.26 -10.15
C ASN A 153 13.39 -9.06 -10.43
N ILE A 154 13.71 -8.23 -9.43
CA ILE A 154 14.29 -6.90 -9.71
C ILE A 154 15.68 -6.97 -10.37
N LYS A 155 16.39 -8.09 -10.19
CA LYS A 155 17.66 -8.38 -10.89
C LYS A 155 17.54 -8.34 -12.42
N TYR A 156 16.38 -8.72 -12.98
CA TYR A 156 16.15 -8.67 -14.43
C TYR A 156 15.96 -7.23 -14.94
N PHE A 157 15.74 -6.27 -14.04
CA PHE A 157 15.67 -4.85 -14.31
C PHE A 157 16.96 -4.11 -13.91
N GLY A 158 17.98 -4.85 -13.46
CA GLY A 158 19.28 -4.30 -13.04
C GLY A 158 19.33 -3.84 -11.59
N GLY A 159 18.33 -4.19 -10.77
CA GLY A 159 18.33 -3.90 -9.34
C GLY A 159 18.94 -5.03 -8.51
N ASP A 160 19.58 -4.68 -7.40
CA ASP A 160 20.14 -5.60 -6.42
C ASP A 160 19.08 -5.91 -5.34
N PRO A 161 18.55 -7.15 -5.27
CA PRO A 161 17.56 -7.52 -4.26
C PRO A 161 18.11 -7.43 -2.82
N ASN A 162 19.43 -7.40 -2.64
CA ASN A 162 20.09 -7.25 -1.34
C ASN A 162 20.35 -5.79 -0.94
N LYS A 163 19.94 -4.82 -1.77
CA LYS A 163 20.11 -3.36 -1.52
C LYS A 163 18.82 -2.60 -1.78
N VAL A 164 17.76 -3.05 -1.13
CA VAL A 164 16.42 -2.47 -1.24
C VAL A 164 16.19 -1.44 -0.13
N THR A 165 15.89 -0.21 -0.51
CA THR A 165 15.46 0.90 0.34
C THR A 165 13.96 1.08 0.21
N LEU A 166 13.21 0.91 1.31
CA LEU A 166 11.78 1.17 1.34
C LEU A 166 11.51 2.59 1.86
N PHE A 167 10.76 3.40 1.13
CA PHE A 167 10.47 4.77 1.57
C PHE A 167 9.06 5.21 1.21
N GLY A 168 8.52 6.15 1.98
CA GLY A 168 7.18 6.66 1.75
C GLY A 168 6.93 8.01 2.42
N GLY A 169 5.81 8.63 2.07
CA GLY A 169 5.37 9.91 2.64
C GLY A 169 3.95 9.86 3.20
N SER A 170 3.69 10.58 4.29
CA SER A 170 2.38 10.59 4.96
C SER A 170 1.90 9.17 5.32
N SER A 171 0.68 8.76 4.96
CA SER A 171 0.21 7.39 5.19
C SER A 171 1.10 6.32 4.55
N GLY A 172 1.84 6.64 3.48
CA GLY A 172 2.85 5.74 2.89
C GLY A 172 4.04 5.54 3.82
N ALA A 173 4.49 6.58 4.52
CA ALA A 173 5.50 6.46 5.58
C ALA A 173 4.96 5.64 6.77
N ALA A 174 3.67 5.78 7.11
CA ALA A 174 3.04 4.91 8.10
C ALA A 174 3.07 3.43 7.66
N CYS A 175 2.80 3.13 6.38
CA CYS A 175 2.97 1.78 5.84
C CYS A 175 4.42 1.29 6.01
N VAL A 176 5.41 2.10 5.62
CA VAL A 176 6.83 1.74 5.78
C VAL A 176 7.16 1.44 7.24
N SER A 177 6.75 2.30 8.16
CA SER A 177 6.91 2.09 9.60
C SER A 177 6.26 0.81 10.11
N LEU A 178 5.05 0.47 9.67
CA LEU A 178 4.40 -0.77 10.09
C LEU A 178 5.07 -2.01 9.50
N LEU A 179 5.61 -1.90 8.28
CA LEU A 179 6.34 -2.97 7.63
C LEU A 179 7.68 -3.27 8.30
N THR A 180 8.28 -2.36 9.07
CA THR A 180 9.47 -2.68 9.89
C THR A 180 9.15 -3.52 11.12
N LEU A 181 7.86 -3.63 11.50
CA LEU A 181 7.41 -4.36 12.68
C LEU A 181 6.95 -5.78 12.36
N SER A 182 6.78 -6.10 11.07
CA SER A 182 6.19 -7.35 10.63
C SER A 182 7.24 -8.46 10.44
N PRO A 183 7.05 -9.67 10.97
CA PRO A 183 7.90 -10.80 10.60
C PRO A 183 7.84 -11.15 9.10
N LEU A 184 6.74 -10.82 8.40
CA LEU A 184 6.56 -11.15 6.98
C LEU A 184 7.51 -10.40 6.04
N THR A 185 8.12 -9.32 6.52
CA THR A 185 9.00 -8.44 5.73
C THR A 185 10.48 -8.68 6.00
N LYS A 186 10.82 -9.64 6.87
CA LYS A 186 12.21 -9.95 7.22
C LYS A 186 13.02 -10.30 5.96
N GLY A 187 14.08 -9.53 5.71
CA GLY A 187 14.95 -9.70 4.55
C GLY A 187 14.39 -9.19 3.21
N LEU A 188 13.20 -8.56 3.20
CA LEU A 188 12.64 -7.99 1.97
C LEU A 188 13.17 -6.59 1.64
N PHE A 189 13.64 -5.85 2.64
CA PHE A 189 14.32 -4.57 2.50
C PHE A 189 15.39 -4.40 3.58
N HIS A 190 16.31 -3.46 3.35
CA HIS A 190 17.60 -3.39 4.05
C HIS A 190 17.85 -2.05 4.73
N GLN A 191 17.05 -1.05 4.40
CA GLN A 191 17.05 0.30 4.97
C GLN A 191 15.73 0.97 4.62
N PHE A 192 15.34 2.00 5.37
CA PHE A 192 14.07 2.66 5.15
C PHE A 192 14.09 4.16 5.41
N MET A 193 13.14 4.87 4.81
CA MET A 193 12.95 6.30 5.03
C MET A 193 11.48 6.65 5.23
N THR A 194 11.21 7.56 6.17
CA THR A 194 9.85 7.99 6.50
C THR A 194 9.74 9.50 6.36
N HIS A 195 8.88 9.98 5.45
CA HIS A 195 8.67 11.41 5.22
C HIS A 195 7.35 11.85 5.87
N SER A 196 7.41 12.85 6.74
CA SER A 196 6.24 13.50 7.36
C SER A 196 5.40 12.60 8.26
N THR A 197 5.96 11.49 8.75
CA THR A 197 5.27 10.58 9.68
C THR A 197 6.31 9.87 10.55
N PRO A 198 6.35 10.14 11.86
CA PRO A 198 7.20 9.39 12.79
C PRO A 198 6.65 7.98 13.03
N LEU A 199 7.49 7.08 13.56
CA LEU A 199 7.05 5.81 14.13
C LEU A 199 5.96 6.10 15.18
N LEU A 200 4.83 5.39 15.11
CA LEU A 200 3.67 5.52 16.02
C LEU A 200 2.77 6.75 15.80
N TYR A 201 2.77 7.38 14.61
CA TYR A 201 1.82 8.45 14.29
C TYR A 201 0.37 7.95 14.12
N PRO A 202 -0.66 8.68 14.59
CA PRO A 202 -2.06 8.34 14.39
C PRO A 202 -2.55 8.33 12.93
N PRO A 203 -3.54 7.48 12.57
CA PRO A 203 -4.13 6.47 13.44
C PRO A 203 -3.16 5.31 13.64
N VAL A 204 -2.88 5.02 14.91
CA VAL A 204 -2.16 3.80 15.32
C VAL A 204 -3.08 2.63 15.02
N PRO A 205 -2.57 1.44 14.61
CA PRO A 205 -3.41 0.28 14.38
C PRO A 205 -4.36 0.00 15.54
N GLU A 206 -5.66 -0.09 15.24
CA GLU A 206 -6.68 -0.39 16.25
C GLU A 206 -6.79 -1.90 16.51
N PRO A 207 -7.35 -2.34 17.64
CA PRO A 207 -7.60 -3.77 17.86
C PRO A 207 -8.55 -4.35 16.80
N TYR A 208 -8.27 -5.56 16.31
CA TYR A 208 -9.14 -6.24 15.34
C TYR A 208 -10.61 -6.33 15.77
N THR A 209 -10.90 -6.36 17.08
CA THR A 209 -12.27 -6.42 17.62
C THR A 209 -13.09 -5.15 17.30
N VAL A 210 -12.44 -3.99 17.24
CA VAL A 210 -13.06 -2.73 16.85
C VAL A 210 -13.42 -2.76 15.36
N ALA A 211 -12.48 -3.21 14.53
CA ALA A 211 -12.70 -3.35 13.09
C ALA A 211 -13.76 -4.42 12.77
N ALA A 212 -13.80 -5.53 13.51
CA ALA A 212 -14.82 -6.56 13.39
C ALA A 212 -16.22 -6.01 13.72
N THR A 213 -16.34 -5.22 14.78
CA THR A 213 -17.60 -4.54 15.13
C THR A 213 -18.05 -3.60 13.99
N ARG A 214 -17.11 -2.88 13.39
CA ARG A 214 -17.37 -2.02 12.23
C ARG A 214 -17.84 -2.83 11.01
N ALA A 215 -17.20 -3.96 10.71
CA ALA A 215 -17.59 -4.87 9.63
C ALA A 215 -19.00 -5.44 9.83
N THR A 216 -19.33 -5.89 11.04
CA THR A 216 -20.67 -6.37 11.42
C THR A 216 -21.71 -5.28 11.23
N LYS A 217 -21.47 -4.06 11.72
CA LYS A 217 -22.39 -2.93 11.57
C LYS A 217 -22.63 -2.57 10.11
N LEU A 218 -21.60 -2.61 9.27
CA LEU A 218 -21.78 -2.45 7.82
C LEU A 218 -22.66 -3.56 7.24
N GLY A 219 -22.41 -4.81 7.63
CA GLY A 219 -23.23 -5.95 7.25
C GLY A 219 -24.71 -5.72 7.56
N GLU A 220 -25.02 -5.24 8.76
CA GLU A 220 -26.38 -4.90 9.18
C GLU A 220 -27.01 -3.81 8.30
N TYR A 221 -26.28 -2.74 7.99
CA TYR A 221 -26.76 -1.68 7.09
C TYR A 221 -27.05 -2.18 5.67
N LEU A 222 -26.26 -3.14 5.20
CA LEU A 222 -26.39 -3.71 3.86
C LEU A 222 -27.33 -4.93 3.80
N GLY A 223 -27.91 -5.33 4.92
CA GLY A 223 -28.79 -6.51 5.01
C GLY A 223 -28.05 -7.85 4.85
N CYS A 224 -26.74 -7.88 5.10
CA CYS A 224 -25.94 -9.10 5.11
C CYS A 224 -26.13 -9.91 6.39
N PRO A 225 -26.08 -11.26 6.32
CA PRO A 225 -26.07 -12.09 7.52
C PRO A 225 -24.79 -11.87 8.34
N THR A 226 -24.94 -11.63 9.64
CA THR A 226 -23.83 -11.36 10.57
C THR A 226 -23.58 -12.47 11.58
N ASN A 227 -24.22 -13.64 11.40
CA ASN A 227 -24.08 -14.78 12.30
C ASN A 227 -22.66 -15.36 12.32
N THR A 228 -21.98 -15.38 11.18
CA THR A 228 -20.57 -15.78 11.06
C THR A 228 -19.82 -14.85 10.11
N SER A 229 -18.51 -14.72 10.31
CA SER A 229 -17.63 -13.94 9.43
C SER A 229 -17.66 -14.44 7.99
N THR A 230 -17.76 -15.76 7.78
CA THR A 230 -17.88 -16.35 6.44
C THR A 230 -19.14 -15.89 5.72
N THR A 231 -20.31 -15.93 6.38
CA THR A 231 -21.56 -15.48 5.73
C THR A 231 -21.56 -13.98 5.46
N LEU A 232 -21.00 -13.19 6.38
CA LEU A 232 -20.85 -11.75 6.21
C LEU A 232 -19.97 -11.43 5.01
N VAL A 233 -18.74 -11.97 4.98
CA VAL A 233 -17.77 -11.69 3.91
C VAL A 233 -18.28 -12.19 2.55
N ASN A 234 -18.92 -13.36 2.50
CA ASN A 234 -19.52 -13.85 1.25
C ASN A 234 -20.64 -12.96 0.76
N CYS A 235 -21.48 -12.42 1.65
CA CYS A 235 -22.49 -11.43 1.28
C CYS A 235 -21.84 -10.12 0.79
N LEU A 236 -20.83 -9.60 1.48
CA LEU A 236 -20.12 -8.39 1.04
C LEU A 236 -19.50 -8.57 -0.36
N ARG A 237 -18.99 -9.77 -0.69
CA ARG A 237 -18.46 -10.07 -2.03
C ARG A 237 -19.49 -9.93 -3.17
N THR A 238 -20.79 -10.01 -2.90
CA THR A 238 -21.82 -9.88 -3.95
C THR A 238 -22.04 -8.44 -4.40
N PHE A 239 -21.59 -7.45 -3.63
CA PHE A 239 -21.73 -6.05 -3.98
C PHE A 239 -20.68 -5.61 -5.01
N ASN A 240 -20.99 -4.55 -5.76
CA ASN A 240 -20.01 -3.87 -6.59
C ASN A 240 -18.93 -3.22 -5.70
N GLY A 241 -17.65 -3.35 -6.08
CA GLY A 241 -16.52 -2.84 -5.29
C GLY A 241 -16.56 -1.33 -5.07
N SER A 242 -16.96 -0.56 -6.09
CA SER A 242 -17.11 0.90 -6.02
C SER A 242 -18.25 1.30 -5.09
N TYR A 243 -19.37 0.56 -5.13
CA TYR A 243 -20.47 0.75 -4.17
C TYR A 243 -20.01 0.51 -2.73
N LEU A 244 -19.33 -0.60 -2.46
CA LEU A 244 -18.80 -0.90 -1.13
C LEU A 244 -17.84 0.19 -0.64
N TYR A 245 -16.99 0.69 -1.53
CA TYR A 245 -16.03 1.74 -1.19
C TYR A 245 -16.70 3.02 -0.65
N GLU A 246 -17.83 3.40 -1.24
CA GLU A 246 -18.59 4.58 -0.80
C GLU A 246 -19.39 4.36 0.49
N THR A 247 -19.52 3.12 0.98
CA THR A 247 -20.25 2.84 2.23
C THR A 247 -19.57 3.38 3.49
N ASP A 248 -18.32 3.84 3.38
CA ASP A 248 -17.58 4.51 4.45
C ASP A 248 -18.39 5.62 5.13
N VAL A 249 -19.24 6.32 4.37
CA VAL A 249 -20.12 7.38 4.90
C VAL A 249 -21.12 6.90 5.95
N LEU A 250 -21.52 5.62 5.91
CA LEU A 250 -22.46 5.01 6.87
C LEU A 250 -21.82 4.72 8.23
N LEU A 251 -20.49 4.67 8.28
CA LEU A 251 -19.72 4.18 9.42
C LEU A 251 -18.95 5.28 10.15
N LYS A 252 -19.03 6.53 9.68
CA LYS A 252 -18.38 7.67 10.32
C LYS A 252 -18.95 7.89 11.71
N ASP A 253 -18.10 7.85 12.73
CA ASP A 253 -18.42 8.20 14.12
C ASP A 253 -17.38 9.20 14.67
N GLU A 254 -17.55 9.66 15.92
CA GLU A 254 -16.61 10.61 16.56
C GLU A 254 -15.19 10.05 16.76
N ARG A 255 -15.00 8.73 16.74
CA ARG A 255 -13.71 8.03 16.95
C ARG A 255 -12.95 7.82 15.66
N THR A 256 -13.65 7.63 14.54
CA THR A 256 -13.03 7.77 13.22
C THR A 256 -12.67 9.24 13.02
N SER A 257 -11.41 9.53 12.71
CA SER A 257 -11.07 10.81 12.07
C SER A 257 -12.13 11.09 11.00
N ARG A 258 -12.61 12.34 10.85
CA ARG A 258 -13.64 12.73 9.86
C ARG A 258 -13.33 12.22 8.43
N PHE A 259 -12.11 11.74 8.19
CA PHE A 259 -11.56 11.33 6.92
C PHE A 259 -11.16 9.86 6.79
N ILE A 260 -11.04 9.02 7.84
CA ILE A 260 -10.49 7.65 7.70
C ILE A 260 -11.34 6.65 8.50
N VAL A 261 -12.01 5.73 7.79
CA VAL A 261 -12.89 4.69 8.36
C VAL A 261 -12.16 3.34 8.45
N TRP A 262 -11.48 2.96 7.37
CA TRP A 262 -10.71 1.72 7.31
C TRP A 262 -9.22 2.02 7.23
N TYR A 263 -8.47 1.44 8.15
CA TYR A 263 -7.04 1.69 8.34
C TYR A 263 -6.41 0.47 9.03
N PRO A 264 -5.08 0.44 9.23
CA PRO A 264 -4.41 -0.72 9.80
C PRO A 264 -5.00 -1.18 11.15
N VAL A 265 -4.94 -2.48 11.41
CA VAL A 265 -5.39 -3.12 12.66
C VAL A 265 -4.28 -3.98 13.26
N VAL A 266 -4.28 -4.16 14.57
CA VAL A 266 -3.58 -5.28 15.22
C VAL A 266 -4.38 -6.54 14.92
N GLU A 267 -3.80 -7.47 14.16
CA GLU A 267 -4.50 -8.66 13.65
C GLU A 267 -4.71 -9.73 14.74
N PRO A 268 -5.71 -10.61 14.60
CA PRO A 268 -5.76 -11.83 15.39
C PRO A 268 -4.53 -12.70 15.11
N ASP A 269 -4.17 -13.58 16.06
CA ASP A 269 -3.05 -14.50 15.90
C ASP A 269 -3.41 -15.65 14.96
N VAL A 270 -3.29 -15.38 13.66
CA VAL A 270 -3.59 -16.31 12.56
C VAL A 270 -2.42 -16.40 11.60
N GLU A 271 -2.38 -17.47 10.80
CA GLU A 271 -1.35 -17.63 9.77
C GLU A 271 -1.37 -16.47 8.78
N GLY A 272 -0.18 -15.95 8.45
CA GLY A 272 -0.04 -14.81 7.54
C GLY A 272 -0.42 -13.46 8.14
N ALA A 273 -0.61 -13.37 9.46
CA ALA A 273 -0.82 -12.09 10.15
C ALA A 273 0.39 -11.16 9.97
N LEU A 274 0.14 -9.87 9.68
CA LEU A 274 1.21 -8.90 9.50
C LEU A 274 1.89 -8.57 10.83
N PHE A 275 1.12 -8.35 11.89
CA PHE A 275 1.57 -8.22 13.27
C PHE A 275 0.38 -8.46 14.21
N THR A 276 0.63 -9.12 15.33
CA THR A 276 -0.40 -9.59 16.28
C THR A 276 -0.36 -8.86 17.63
N ASP A 277 0.51 -7.86 17.74
CA ASP A 277 0.66 -7.03 18.93
C ASP A 277 0.72 -5.55 18.51
N THR A 278 0.49 -4.66 19.47
CA THR A 278 0.53 -3.22 19.21
C THR A 278 1.94 -2.79 18.78
N PRO A 279 2.07 -1.82 17.87
CA PRO A 279 3.38 -1.29 17.49
C PRO A 279 4.25 -0.87 18.68
N GLY A 280 3.66 -0.24 19.71
CA GLY A 280 4.38 0.14 20.93
C GLY A 280 5.00 -1.06 21.65
N ASN A 281 4.26 -2.15 21.81
CA ASN A 281 4.76 -3.37 22.44
C ASN A 281 5.84 -4.05 21.60
N ILE A 282 5.68 -4.12 20.27
CA ILE A 282 6.68 -4.72 19.38
C ILE A 282 8.03 -3.98 19.49
N ILE A 283 7.98 -2.65 19.47
CA ILE A 283 9.15 -1.78 19.62
C ILE A 283 9.78 -1.95 21.01
N ALA A 284 8.97 -1.86 22.09
CA ALA A 284 9.45 -1.98 23.46
C ALA A 284 10.12 -3.33 23.76
N ASN A 285 9.67 -4.40 23.10
CA ASN A 285 10.25 -5.74 23.22
C ASN A 285 11.42 -5.99 22.24
N GLY A 286 11.85 -4.99 21.46
CA GLY A 286 12.96 -5.12 20.52
C GLY A 286 12.68 -6.09 19.35
N LYS A 287 11.40 -6.30 18.99
CA LYS A 287 10.98 -7.24 17.94
C LYS A 287 10.91 -6.62 16.53
N GLN A 288 11.10 -5.31 16.42
CA GLN A 288 11.21 -4.59 15.15
C GLN A 288 12.47 -5.00 14.37
N HIS A 289 12.45 -4.85 13.05
CA HIS A 289 13.67 -5.00 12.23
C HIS A 289 14.65 -3.87 12.54
N ASP A 290 15.86 -4.22 12.95
CA ASP A 290 16.95 -3.27 13.18
C ASP A 290 17.64 -2.93 11.85
N LEU A 291 17.18 -1.85 11.20
CA LEU A 291 17.63 -1.41 9.88
C LEU A 291 17.99 0.09 9.91
N PRO A 292 18.96 0.54 9.10
CA PRO A 292 19.24 1.96 8.92
C PRO A 292 17.98 2.75 8.53
N TRP A 293 17.76 3.87 9.21
CA TRP A 293 16.57 4.70 9.08
C TRP A 293 16.92 6.16 8.84
N VAL A 294 16.28 6.78 7.84
CA VAL A 294 16.24 8.24 7.71
C VAL A 294 14.82 8.74 7.95
N ALA A 295 14.64 9.60 8.96
CA ALA A 295 13.38 10.28 9.22
C ALA A 295 13.44 11.71 8.69
N LEU A 296 12.41 12.12 7.95
CA LEU A 296 12.26 13.49 7.44
C LEU A 296 10.91 14.05 7.90
N VAL A 297 10.92 15.30 8.36
CA VAL A 297 9.72 16.06 8.73
C VAL A 297 9.81 17.46 8.14
N ALA A 298 8.70 17.99 7.62
CA ALA A 298 8.63 19.39 7.21
C ALA A 298 8.53 20.28 8.44
N LYS A 299 9.07 21.50 8.34
CA LYS A 299 9.06 22.46 9.44
C LYS A 299 7.64 22.95 9.78
N GLU A 300 6.74 23.02 8.79
CA GLU A 300 5.37 23.52 8.95
C GLU A 300 4.29 22.51 8.46
N GLU A 301 4.38 21.22 8.79
CA GLU A 301 3.42 20.16 8.37
C GLU A 301 1.93 20.56 8.52
N GLY A 302 1.61 21.24 9.62
CA GLY A 302 0.24 21.68 9.93
C GLY A 302 -0.37 22.67 8.94
N ILE A 303 0.44 23.29 8.07
CA ILE A 303 -0.06 24.22 7.04
C ILE A 303 -1.01 23.54 6.07
N VAL A 304 -0.80 22.26 5.76
CA VAL A 304 -1.69 21.49 4.87
C VAL A 304 -3.09 21.36 5.47
N VAL A 305 -3.18 21.14 6.79
CA VAL A 305 -4.47 21.03 7.50
C VAL A 305 -5.16 22.40 7.56
N THR A 306 -4.40 23.48 7.81
CA THR A 306 -4.93 24.84 7.81
C THR A 306 -5.42 25.25 6.41
N ALA A 307 -4.64 24.97 5.37
CA ALA A 307 -5.04 25.23 3.97
C ALA A 307 -6.33 24.48 3.62
N GLY A 308 -6.47 23.21 4.00
CA GLY A 308 -7.73 22.47 3.79
C GLY A 308 -8.95 23.01 4.54
N LYS A 309 -8.74 23.75 5.65
CA LYS A 309 -9.83 24.38 6.44
C LYS A 309 -10.19 25.78 5.95
N TYR A 310 -9.23 26.54 5.42
CA TYR A 310 -9.38 27.96 5.09
C TYR A 310 -9.20 28.27 3.59
N GLY A 311 -8.84 27.29 2.76
CA GLY A 311 -8.39 27.47 1.38
C GLY A 311 -9.22 26.72 0.34
N TRP A 312 -10.47 27.14 0.18
CA TRP A 312 -11.11 27.45 -1.11
C TRP A 312 -11.81 28.83 -0.98
N ILE A 313 -11.17 29.77 -0.29
CA ILE A 313 -11.58 31.17 -0.40
C ILE A 313 -11.00 31.62 -1.74
N ASP A 314 -11.87 31.73 -2.76
CA ASP A 314 -11.58 32.44 -3.99
C ASP A 314 -11.01 33.81 -3.64
N VAL A 315 -9.69 33.95 -3.73
CA VAL A 315 -9.06 35.25 -3.82
C VAL A 315 -9.31 35.70 -5.25
N LYS A 316 -10.44 36.40 -5.45
CA LYS A 316 -10.72 37.18 -6.67
C LYS A 316 -9.67 38.26 -6.88
#